data_AF-A0A0N5AAY2-F1
#
_entry.id   AF-A0A0N5AAY2-F1
#
_cell.length_a   1.000
_cell.length_b   1.000
_cell.length_c   1.000
_cell.angle_alpha   90.00
_cell.angle_beta   90.00
_cell.angle_gamma   90.00
#
_symmetry.space_group_name_H-M   'P 1'
#
loop_
_entity.id
_entity.type
_entity.pdbx_description
1 polymer ?
#
loop_
_entity_poly.entity_id
_entity_poly.type
_entity_poly.pdbx_seq_one_letter_code
_entity_poly.pdbx_strand_id
1 'polypeptide(L)'
;MGNQNTHTRRGQCRSTSDVIESSDKSASDTPSPFQSTSSLDSDSNNNHKNFHPEEEPIVTQATQYTQRRRRIPKVSRAASMNGVRQKKMLKKIPGFAAVSNNKLLSLECCDILRQTWQTVLDVNDGDQTKIGLSIYSKIFKKVPELRDVFMIPKEISNIADHAPFVRSALLLSSVIALCVRNIECLESEMGPVLIMYGRRHYHREKQGFKVSYITVFTKCITEYITESLGSGATLQTSITWHKMMSYISRKLVEGVELERCRLEQR
;
A
#
# COMPACT_ATOMS: atom_id res chain seq x y z
N MET A 1 -35.82 -39.47 -47.18
CA MET A 1 -34.56 -40.26 -47.28
C MET A 1 -33.65 -39.75 -46.16
N GLY A 2 -33.26 -40.45 -45.10
CA GLY A 2 -33.25 -41.87 -44.76
C GLY A 2 -31.89 -42.19 -44.11
N ASN A 3 -31.85 -42.33 -42.78
CA ASN A 3 -30.93 -43.11 -41.90
C ASN A 3 -30.81 -42.40 -40.52
N GLN A 4 -31.30 -42.95 -39.39
CA GLN A 4 -30.91 -44.18 -38.64
C GLN A 4 -29.43 -44.14 -38.21
N ASN A 5 -28.98 -44.30 -36.95
CA ASN A 5 -29.39 -45.14 -35.81
C ASN A 5 -28.75 -44.60 -34.51
N THR A 6 -29.47 -44.43 -33.40
CA THR A 6 -29.61 -45.31 -32.20
C THR A 6 -28.33 -45.73 -31.44
N HIS A 7 -28.23 -45.40 -30.14
CA HIS A 7 -28.14 -46.40 -29.07
C HIS A 7 -28.39 -45.83 -27.65
N THR A 8 -28.87 -46.73 -26.80
CA THR A 8 -29.69 -46.57 -25.60
C THR A 8 -29.02 -47.23 -24.39
N ARG A 9 -29.11 -46.64 -23.18
CA ARG A 9 -29.28 -47.29 -21.85
C ARG A 9 -29.11 -46.21 -20.77
N ARG A 10 -30.07 -45.79 -19.93
CA ARG A 10 -31.01 -46.46 -18.98
C ARG A 10 -30.32 -47.27 -17.87
N GLY A 11 -30.47 -46.78 -16.64
CA GLY A 11 -30.25 -47.47 -15.37
C GLY A 11 -30.69 -46.58 -14.19
N GLN A 12 -31.93 -46.77 -13.72
CA GLN A 12 -32.51 -46.22 -12.49
C GLN A 12 -32.15 -47.12 -11.28
N CYS A 13 -32.13 -46.58 -10.05
CA CYS A 13 -33.11 -46.91 -8.96
C CYS A 13 -32.61 -46.58 -7.53
N ARG A 14 -33.51 -45.88 -6.79
CA ARG A 14 -33.99 -46.04 -5.38
C ARG A 14 -32.97 -46.07 -4.21
N SER A 15 -33.04 -45.20 -3.20
CA SER A 15 -34.07 -44.91 -2.13
C SER A 15 -34.21 -45.97 -1.03
N THR A 16 -33.98 -45.53 0.23
CA THR A 16 -34.60 -45.84 1.57
C THR A 16 -33.77 -45.05 2.62
N SER A 17 -34.25 -44.11 3.46
CA SER A 17 -35.22 -44.19 4.60
C SER A 17 -34.71 -45.18 5.68
N ASP A 18 -34.54 -44.89 6.98
CA ASP A 18 -35.41 -44.31 8.03
C ASP A 18 -34.55 -43.91 9.28
N VAL A 19 -34.81 -42.84 10.05
CA VAL A 19 -35.74 -42.59 11.20
C VAL A 19 -35.40 -43.32 12.53
N ILE A 20 -35.40 -42.55 13.65
CA ILE A 20 -35.82 -42.76 15.07
C ILE A 20 -35.02 -41.72 15.91
N GLU A 21 -35.53 -40.67 16.60
CA GLU A 21 -36.67 -40.35 17.48
C GLU A 21 -36.44 -40.54 19.00
N SER A 22 -36.71 -39.46 19.77
CA SER A 22 -37.12 -39.35 21.20
C SER A 22 -36.04 -39.57 22.31
N SER A 23 -36.07 -38.99 23.51
CA SER A 23 -37.00 -38.07 24.22
C SER A 23 -36.37 -37.54 25.53
N ASP A 24 -36.83 -36.34 25.93
CA ASP A 24 -37.22 -35.81 27.26
C ASP A 24 -36.35 -35.81 28.55
N LYS A 25 -36.51 -34.66 29.25
CA LYS A 25 -36.56 -34.34 30.71
C LYS A 25 -35.42 -33.46 31.24
N SER A 26 -35.57 -32.50 32.16
CA SER A 26 -36.67 -31.72 32.76
C SER A 26 -36.05 -30.83 33.87
N ALA A 27 -36.63 -29.64 34.09
CA ALA A 27 -36.78 -28.92 35.37
C ALA A 27 -35.60 -28.15 36.05
N SER A 28 -35.95 -26.89 36.39
CA SER A 28 -35.66 -26.09 37.61
C SER A 28 -34.20 -25.60 37.84
N ASP A 29 -33.86 -24.46 38.43
CA ASP A 29 -34.52 -23.48 39.31
C ASP A 29 -33.83 -22.10 39.17
N THR A 30 -34.56 -21.02 39.44
CA THR A 30 -33.99 -19.71 39.86
C THR A 30 -33.84 -19.72 41.39
N PRO A 31 -32.87 -19.00 41.98
CA PRO A 31 -33.15 -17.63 42.40
C PRO A 31 -31.93 -16.66 42.40
N SER A 32 -32.19 -15.35 42.20
CA SER A 32 -31.36 -14.23 42.73
C SER A 32 -31.64 -14.04 44.24
N PRO A 33 -31.28 -12.94 44.95
CA PRO A 33 -30.32 -11.82 44.76
C PRO A 33 -29.48 -11.53 46.04
N PHE A 34 -28.59 -10.53 46.04
CA PHE A 34 -28.25 -9.58 47.15
C PHE A 34 -27.16 -8.63 46.59
N GLN A 35 -27.47 -7.37 46.25
CA GLN A 35 -27.58 -6.16 47.08
C GLN A 35 -26.24 -5.55 47.55
N SER A 36 -26.13 -4.23 47.29
CA SER A 36 -25.46 -3.20 48.12
C SER A 36 -23.92 -3.14 48.06
N THR A 37 -23.20 -2.01 48.13
CA THR A 37 -23.47 -0.57 48.42
C THR A 37 -22.17 0.22 48.20
N SER A 38 -22.26 1.56 48.26
CA SER A 38 -21.25 2.56 48.70
C SER A 38 -20.00 2.78 47.84
N SER A 39 -19.74 3.96 47.26
CA SER A 39 -19.53 5.34 47.80
C SER A 39 -18.09 5.63 48.25
N LEU A 40 -17.69 6.88 47.97
CA LEU A 40 -16.60 7.70 48.55
C LEU A 40 -15.24 7.72 47.83
N ASP A 41 -15.05 8.84 47.12
CA ASP A 41 -13.94 9.80 47.22
C ASP A 41 -12.66 9.37 47.93
N SER A 42 -11.52 9.63 47.27
CA SER A 42 -10.41 10.39 47.87
C SER A 42 -9.37 10.76 46.81
N ASP A 43 -9.15 12.06 46.69
CA ASP A 43 -7.91 12.65 46.19
C ASP A 43 -6.71 12.16 47.01
N SER A 44 -5.62 11.79 46.33
CA SER A 44 -4.28 12.12 46.81
C SER A 44 -3.21 12.02 45.73
N ASN A 45 -2.65 13.20 45.50
CA ASN A 45 -1.40 13.54 44.88
C ASN A 45 -0.23 12.68 45.40
N ASN A 46 0.61 12.12 44.51
CA ASN A 46 2.05 12.12 44.77
C ASN A 46 2.90 11.88 43.52
N ASN A 47 3.80 12.83 43.31
CA ASN A 47 4.93 12.81 42.41
C ASN A 47 5.86 11.63 42.73
N HIS A 48 6.06 10.72 41.77
CA HIS A 48 7.31 9.98 41.65
C HIS A 48 7.76 9.95 40.19
N LYS A 49 8.89 10.61 39.95
CA LYS A 49 9.70 10.49 38.75
C LYS A 49 10.17 9.04 38.63
N ASN A 50 9.72 8.34 37.59
CA ASN A 50 10.40 7.17 37.04
C ASN A 50 10.50 7.35 35.52
N PHE A 51 11.73 7.49 35.04
CA PHE A 51 12.05 7.37 33.62
C PHE A 51 11.93 5.88 33.25
N HIS A 52 10.90 5.54 32.49
CA HIS A 52 10.77 4.29 31.76
C HIS A 52 10.55 4.66 30.28
N PRO A 53 11.20 4.01 29.30
CA PRO A 53 10.91 4.24 27.90
C PRO A 53 9.60 3.54 27.56
N GLU A 54 8.50 4.29 27.48
CA GLU A 54 7.25 3.77 26.94
C GLU A 54 7.40 3.56 25.42
N GLU A 55 7.05 2.36 24.97
CA GLU A 55 6.87 2.04 23.55
C GLU A 55 5.64 2.81 23.04
N GLU A 56 5.88 3.92 22.33
CA GLU A 56 4.79 4.69 21.72
C GLU A 56 4.07 3.89 20.60
N PRO A 57 2.73 3.78 20.63
CA PRO A 57 1.96 3.12 19.57
C PRO A 57 1.97 3.92 18.26
N ILE A 58 1.86 3.22 17.12
CA ILE A 58 2.03 3.72 15.74
C ILE A 58 1.09 4.89 15.36
N VAL A 59 0.00 5.12 16.10
CA VAL A 59 -0.97 6.20 15.85
C VAL A 59 -0.43 7.59 16.23
N THR A 60 0.61 7.69 17.05
CA THR A 60 1.08 8.98 17.60
C THR A 60 1.99 9.78 16.66
N GLN A 61 2.55 9.17 15.62
CA GLN A 61 3.35 9.92 14.62
C GLN A 61 2.49 10.64 13.57
N ALA A 62 1.19 10.34 13.49
CA ALA A 62 0.24 11.11 12.69
C ALA A 62 -0.10 12.46 13.35
N THR A 63 -0.12 12.53 14.69
CA THR A 63 -0.35 13.75 15.47
C THR A 63 0.89 14.65 15.61
N GLN A 64 2.11 14.10 15.57
CA GLN A 64 3.33 14.92 15.67
C GLN A 64 3.62 15.78 14.41
N TYR A 65 2.94 15.54 13.29
CA TYR A 65 3.16 16.30 12.04
C TYR A 65 2.50 17.69 12.04
N THR A 66 1.50 17.96 12.88
CA THR A 66 0.85 19.27 12.95
C THR A 66 1.68 20.34 13.67
N GLN A 67 2.74 19.97 14.41
CA GLN A 67 3.54 20.92 15.19
C GLN A 67 4.91 21.31 14.58
N ARG A 68 5.28 20.79 13.40
CA ARG A 68 6.52 21.21 12.71
C ARG A 68 6.27 21.82 11.33
N ARG A 69 5.47 22.90 11.29
CA ARG A 69 5.56 23.88 10.18
C ARG A 69 6.85 24.69 10.33
N ARG A 70 7.99 24.12 9.90
CA ARG A 70 9.17 24.94 9.59
C ARG A 70 8.88 25.71 8.31
N ARG A 71 8.98 27.04 8.41
CA ARG A 71 8.76 28.00 7.34
C ARG A 71 9.61 27.63 6.11
N ILE A 72 8.95 27.32 5.01
CA ILE A 72 9.57 27.25 3.69
C ILE A 72 9.86 28.70 3.26
N PRO A 73 11.11 29.09 2.96
CA PRO A 73 11.37 30.41 2.38
C PRO A 73 10.76 30.50 0.99
N LYS A 74 9.95 31.54 0.76
CA LYS A 74 9.36 31.88 -0.53
C LYS A 74 10.47 32.30 -1.49
N VAL A 75 10.72 31.54 -2.55
CA VAL A 75 11.58 31.99 -3.66
C VAL A 75 10.73 32.91 -4.54
N SER A 76 11.00 34.22 -4.43
CA SER A 76 10.36 35.26 -5.24
C SER A 76 11.06 35.40 -6.58
N ARG A 77 10.27 35.72 -7.61
CA ARG A 77 10.66 36.00 -9.00
C ARG A 77 10.96 37.50 -9.18
N ALA A 78 11.75 37.82 -10.22
CA ALA A 78 12.14 39.15 -10.76
C ALA A 78 13.38 39.80 -10.08
N ALA A 79 14.31 40.50 -10.76
CA ALA A 79 14.52 40.89 -12.15
C ALA A 79 16.01 41.22 -12.41
N SER A 80 16.41 41.13 -13.68
CA SER A 80 17.36 41.96 -14.45
C SER A 80 18.27 42.96 -13.70
N MET A 81 19.58 42.90 -13.92
CA MET A 81 20.41 44.00 -14.45
C MET A 81 21.82 43.52 -14.85
N ASN A 82 22.40 44.27 -15.78
CA ASN A 82 23.55 44.00 -16.64
C ASN A 82 24.94 43.94 -15.97
N GLY A 83 25.80 43.13 -16.60
CA GLY A 83 27.15 43.57 -17.03
C GLY A 83 28.30 43.40 -16.05
N VAL A 84 29.24 42.50 -16.40
CA VAL A 84 30.67 42.82 -16.61
C VAL A 84 31.34 41.58 -17.23
N ARG A 85 32.06 41.82 -18.32
CA ARG A 85 32.86 40.86 -19.10
C ARG A 85 33.99 40.28 -18.25
N GLN A 86 34.13 38.95 -18.23
CA GLN A 86 35.44 38.30 -18.15
C GLN A 86 35.52 37.17 -19.18
N LYS A 87 36.29 37.43 -20.24
CA LYS A 87 36.77 36.40 -21.17
C LYS A 87 37.82 35.57 -20.44
N LYS A 88 37.52 34.30 -20.15
CA LYS A 88 38.55 33.28 -19.96
C LYS A 88 38.18 32.04 -20.76
N MET A 89 39.07 31.73 -21.69
CA MET A 89 39.10 30.54 -22.52
C MET A 89 39.05 29.29 -21.65
N LEU A 90 37.96 28.53 -21.73
CA LEU A 90 37.96 27.11 -21.38
C LEU A 90 37.89 26.29 -22.66
N LYS A 91 38.93 25.47 -22.82
CA LYS A 91 39.17 24.58 -23.95
C LYS A 91 38.00 23.63 -24.13
N LYS A 92 37.54 23.49 -25.38
CA LYS A 92 36.58 22.48 -25.82
C LYS A 92 37.11 21.09 -25.44
N ILE A 93 36.46 20.43 -24.48
CA ILE A 93 36.52 18.98 -24.32
C ILE A 93 35.43 18.42 -25.23
N PRO A 94 35.77 17.65 -26.29
CA PRO A 94 34.79 16.94 -27.07
C PRO A 94 34.39 15.66 -26.34
N GLY A 95 33.08 15.39 -26.27
CA GLY A 95 32.55 14.10 -25.82
C GLY A 95 32.01 14.12 -24.41
N PHE A 96 30.69 14.35 -24.29
CA PHE A 96 29.74 13.40 -23.72
C PHE A 96 28.33 13.98 -23.95
N ALA A 97 27.97 14.20 -25.22
CA ALA A 97 26.57 14.14 -25.61
C ALA A 97 26.19 12.65 -25.65
N ALA A 98 26.07 12.03 -24.47
CA ALA A 98 25.37 10.76 -24.34
C ALA A 98 23.89 11.09 -24.35
N VAL A 99 23.32 11.10 -25.56
CA VAL A 99 21.88 10.97 -25.78
C VAL A 99 21.44 9.74 -24.99
N SER A 100 20.88 9.95 -23.80
CA SER A 100 20.41 8.88 -22.95
C SER A 100 19.08 8.38 -23.50
N ASN A 101 19.14 7.61 -24.59
CA ASN A 101 18.02 6.85 -25.14
C ASN A 101 17.64 5.64 -24.26
N ASN A 102 18.00 5.64 -22.98
CA ASN A 102 17.52 4.66 -22.01
C ASN A 102 16.15 5.10 -21.46
N LYS A 103 15.19 5.26 -22.36
CA LYS A 103 13.81 5.54 -21.94
C LYS A 103 13.27 4.28 -21.26
N LEU A 104 13.08 4.35 -19.95
CA LEU A 104 12.61 3.23 -19.12
C LEU A 104 11.33 2.58 -19.66
N LEU A 105 10.45 3.37 -20.29
CA LEU A 105 9.20 2.94 -20.90
C LEU A 105 9.07 3.56 -22.30
N SER A 106 8.50 2.83 -23.27
CA SER A 106 8.14 3.40 -24.57
C SER A 106 7.03 4.44 -24.43
N LEU A 107 6.87 5.33 -25.41
CA LEU A 107 5.75 6.29 -25.42
C LEU A 107 4.39 5.59 -25.33
N GLU A 108 4.22 4.51 -26.07
CA GLU A 108 3.02 3.66 -26.02
C GLU A 108 2.75 3.11 -24.60
N CYS A 109 3.80 2.64 -23.91
CA CYS A 109 3.68 2.21 -22.51
C CYS A 109 3.20 3.35 -21.59
N CYS A 110 3.67 4.58 -21.83
CA CYS A 110 3.24 5.73 -21.05
C CYS A 110 1.74 6.03 -21.21
N ASP A 111 1.24 5.96 -22.44
CA ASP A 111 -0.16 6.24 -22.72
C ASP A 111 -1.08 5.15 -22.17
N ILE A 112 -0.68 3.88 -22.28
CA ILE A 112 -1.37 2.75 -21.62
C ILE A 112 -1.47 3.00 -20.12
N LEU A 113 -0.38 3.40 -19.45
CA LEU A 113 -0.37 3.63 -18.00
C LEU A 113 -1.30 4.77 -17.59
N ARG A 114 -1.32 5.87 -18.35
CA ARG A 114 -2.23 7.00 -18.08
C ARG A 114 -3.69 6.60 -18.25
N GLN A 115 -4.03 6.00 -19.39
CA GLN A 115 -5.40 5.63 -19.72
C GLN A 115 -5.94 4.60 -18.73
N THR A 116 -5.18 3.54 -18.47
CA THR A 116 -5.63 2.47 -17.56
C THR A 116 -5.66 2.92 -16.11
N TRP A 117 -4.76 3.80 -15.67
CA TRP A 117 -4.87 4.42 -14.34
C TRP A 117 -6.12 5.30 -14.23
N GLN A 118 -6.47 6.04 -15.28
CA GLN A 118 -7.71 6.82 -15.31
C GLN A 118 -8.94 5.90 -15.20
N THR A 119 -8.97 4.79 -15.93
CA THR A 119 -10.04 3.78 -15.79
C THR A 119 -10.16 3.24 -14.37
N VAL A 120 -9.02 2.95 -13.72
CA VAL A 120 -9.01 2.52 -12.31
C VAL A 120 -9.60 3.60 -11.40
N LEU A 121 -9.28 4.87 -11.63
CA LEU A 121 -9.88 5.98 -10.88
C LEU A 121 -11.40 6.04 -11.12
N ASP A 122 -11.84 5.96 -12.37
CA ASP A 122 -13.26 6.07 -12.73
C ASP A 122 -14.10 4.97 -12.09
N VAL A 123 -13.60 3.73 -12.06
CA VAL A 123 -14.26 2.58 -11.38
C VAL A 123 -14.34 2.77 -9.86
N ASN A 124 -13.52 3.65 -9.28
CA ASN A 124 -13.48 3.94 -7.85
C ASN A 124 -14.00 5.35 -7.52
N ASP A 125 -14.80 5.96 -8.39
CA ASP A 125 -15.37 7.32 -8.23
C ASP A 125 -14.29 8.41 -8.02
N GLY A 126 -13.09 8.21 -8.53
CA GLY A 126 -11.93 9.07 -8.31
C GLY A 126 -11.32 8.97 -6.91
N ASP A 127 -11.81 8.08 -6.05
CA ASP A 127 -11.34 7.95 -4.67
C ASP A 127 -10.10 7.04 -4.57
N GLN A 128 -8.94 7.69 -4.49
CA GLN A 128 -7.66 7.03 -4.30
C GLN A 128 -7.57 6.24 -2.98
N THR A 129 -8.36 6.59 -1.98
CA THR A 129 -8.39 5.87 -0.70
C THR A 129 -9.02 4.49 -0.88
N LYS A 130 -10.14 4.39 -1.62
CA LYS A 130 -10.79 3.12 -1.95
C LYS A 130 -9.84 2.18 -2.71
N ILE A 131 -9.07 2.73 -3.65
CA ILE A 131 -8.03 1.98 -4.38
C ILE A 131 -7.00 1.40 -3.41
N GLY A 132 -6.43 2.25 -2.55
CA GLY A 132 -5.44 1.82 -1.56
C GLY A 132 -5.96 0.76 -0.60
N LEU A 133 -7.18 0.94 -0.08
CA LEU A 133 -7.83 -0.01 0.82
C LEU A 133 -8.08 -1.35 0.14
N SER A 134 -8.50 -1.35 -1.13
CA SER A 134 -8.71 -2.58 -1.90
C SER A 134 -7.41 -3.35 -2.12
N ILE A 135 -6.32 -2.64 -2.44
CA ILE A 135 -4.99 -3.22 -2.59
C ILE A 135 -4.50 -3.82 -1.26
N TYR A 136 -4.61 -3.07 -0.16
CA TYR A 136 -4.19 -3.57 1.15
C TYR A 136 -5.02 -4.77 1.61
N SER A 137 -6.33 -4.77 1.34
CA SER A 137 -7.19 -5.91 1.63
C SER A 137 -6.70 -7.18 0.91
N LYS A 138 -6.24 -7.06 -0.34
CA LYS A 138 -5.61 -8.18 -1.07
C LYS A 138 -4.29 -8.61 -0.44
N ILE A 139 -3.44 -7.65 -0.06
CA ILE A 139 -2.14 -7.94 0.57
C ILE A 139 -2.34 -8.70 1.87
N PHE A 140 -3.23 -8.26 2.76
CA PHE A 140 -3.49 -8.92 4.03
C PHE A 140 -4.18 -10.27 3.90
N LYS A 141 -4.95 -10.50 2.84
CA LYS A 141 -5.46 -11.85 2.53
C LYS A 141 -4.34 -12.81 2.14
N LYS A 142 -3.31 -12.30 1.45
CA LYS A 142 -2.19 -13.10 0.94
C LYS A 142 -1.09 -13.31 1.98
N VAL A 143 -0.90 -12.33 2.84
CA VAL A 143 0.13 -12.28 3.88
C VAL A 143 -0.51 -11.71 5.16
N PRO A 144 -1.25 -12.54 5.91
CA PRO A 144 -2.00 -12.09 7.08
C PRO A 144 -1.13 -11.48 8.18
N GLU A 145 0.12 -11.94 8.33
CA GLU A 145 1.04 -11.43 9.35
C GLU A 145 1.43 -9.96 9.15
N LEU A 146 1.24 -9.41 7.94
CA LEU A 146 1.44 -7.99 7.72
C LEU A 146 0.43 -7.13 8.51
N ARG A 147 -0.71 -7.68 8.92
CA ARG A 147 -1.65 -6.95 9.78
C ARG A 147 -1.00 -6.54 11.10
N ASP A 148 -0.17 -7.41 11.68
CA ASP A 148 0.55 -7.14 12.92
C ASP A 148 1.62 -6.06 12.72
N VAL A 149 2.35 -6.12 11.59
CA VAL A 149 3.34 -5.11 11.19
C VAL A 149 2.72 -3.71 11.06
N PHE A 150 1.47 -3.65 10.59
CA PHE A 150 0.70 -2.42 10.48
C PHE A 150 -0.14 -2.09 11.73
N MET A 151 0.00 -2.87 12.81
CA MET A 151 -0.74 -2.72 14.07
C MET A 151 -2.26 -2.65 13.88
N ILE A 152 -2.80 -3.48 12.98
CA ILE A 152 -4.24 -3.58 12.76
C ILE A 152 -4.81 -4.55 13.80
N PRO A 153 -5.73 -4.12 14.69
CA PRO A 153 -6.32 -5.00 15.68
C PRO A 153 -7.04 -6.19 15.05
N LYS A 154 -7.13 -7.32 15.77
CA LYS A 154 -7.73 -8.56 15.27
C LYS A 154 -9.24 -8.45 15.07
N GLU A 155 -9.87 -7.55 15.83
CA GLU A 155 -11.29 -7.26 15.83
C GLU A 155 -11.72 -6.48 14.57
N ILE A 156 -10.76 -5.82 13.91
CA ILE A 156 -11.01 -5.07 12.67
C ILE A 156 -11.11 -6.05 11.50
N SER A 157 -12.33 -6.49 11.17
CA SER A 157 -12.56 -7.33 9.99
C SER A 157 -12.39 -6.53 8.69
N ASN A 158 -12.90 -5.30 8.66
CA ASN A 158 -12.82 -4.38 7.53
C ASN A 158 -11.83 -3.24 7.82
N ILE A 159 -10.74 -3.19 7.06
CA ILE A 159 -9.69 -2.19 7.25
C ILE A 159 -10.13 -0.75 6.92
N ALA A 160 -11.24 -0.58 6.18
CA ALA A 160 -11.81 0.74 5.92
C ALA A 160 -12.33 1.41 7.21
N ASP A 161 -12.73 0.61 8.19
CA ASP A 161 -13.26 1.09 9.47
C ASP A 161 -12.14 1.50 10.45
N HIS A 162 -10.88 1.19 10.10
CA HIS A 162 -9.73 1.54 10.91
C HIS A 162 -9.08 2.84 10.41
N ALA A 163 -9.53 3.97 10.97
CA ALA A 163 -9.10 5.32 10.57
C ALA A 163 -7.57 5.54 10.46
N PRO A 164 -6.71 5.00 11.36
CA PRO A 164 -5.25 5.10 11.20
C PRO A 164 -4.73 4.53 9.87
N PHE A 165 -5.42 3.53 9.32
CA PHE A 165 -5.02 2.81 8.13
C PHE A 165 -5.45 3.47 6.81
N VAL A 166 -6.52 4.28 6.86
CA VAL A 166 -7.03 5.09 5.74
C VAL A 166 -5.93 5.96 5.13
N ARG A 167 -5.07 6.56 5.99
CA ARG A 167 -3.93 7.37 5.54
C ARG A 167 -2.89 6.56 4.77
N SER A 168 -2.59 5.34 5.23
CA SER A 168 -1.64 4.45 4.57
C SER A 168 -2.15 4.03 3.20
N ALA A 169 -3.43 3.70 3.10
CA ALA A 169 -4.12 3.42 1.84
C ALA A 169 -4.00 4.59 0.84
N LEU A 170 -4.33 5.81 1.28
CA LEU A 170 -4.21 7.00 0.43
C LEU A 170 -2.76 7.26 -0.01
N LEU A 171 -1.78 7.06 0.89
CA LEU A 171 -0.38 7.26 0.55
C LEU A 171 0.08 6.30 -0.54
N LEU A 172 -0.29 5.02 -0.44
CA LEU A 172 0.06 4.00 -1.42
C LEU A 172 -0.44 4.36 -2.82
N SER A 173 -1.74 4.65 -2.95
CA SER A 173 -2.35 5.01 -4.24
C SER A 173 -1.83 6.34 -4.77
N SER A 174 -1.56 7.32 -3.89
CA SER A 174 -0.98 8.60 -4.27
C SER A 174 0.43 8.46 -4.86
N VAL A 175 1.26 7.56 -4.31
CA VAL A 175 2.60 7.29 -4.86
C VAL A 175 2.51 6.69 -6.27
N ILE A 176 1.57 5.78 -6.50
CA ILE A 176 1.32 5.21 -7.84
C ILE A 176 0.85 6.32 -8.80
N ALA A 177 -0.12 7.13 -8.39
CA ALA A 177 -0.62 8.26 -9.19
C ALA A 177 0.48 9.26 -9.53
N LEU A 178 1.40 9.54 -8.60
CA LEU A 178 2.57 10.40 -8.83
C LEU A 178 3.53 9.78 -9.85
N CYS A 179 3.76 8.47 -9.80
CA CYS A 179 4.57 7.77 -10.80
C CYS A 179 3.94 7.86 -12.19
N VAL A 180 2.63 7.63 -12.31
CA VAL A 180 1.91 7.75 -13.59
C VAL A 180 1.97 9.18 -14.14
N ARG A 181 1.83 10.19 -13.28
CA ARG A 181 1.90 11.61 -13.69
C ARG A 181 3.29 12.00 -14.21
N ASN A 182 4.35 11.49 -13.58
CA ASN A 182 5.74 11.80 -13.91
C ASN A 182 6.41 10.74 -14.79
N ILE A 183 5.63 9.91 -15.49
CA ILE A 183 6.11 8.71 -16.17
C ILE A 183 7.19 8.96 -17.23
N GLU A 184 7.17 10.11 -17.89
CA GLU A 184 8.18 10.48 -18.90
C GLU A 184 9.53 10.85 -18.29
N CYS A 185 9.53 11.31 -17.05
CA CYS A 185 10.71 11.73 -16.28
C CYS A 185 10.83 10.91 -14.99
N LEU A 186 10.41 9.63 -15.04
CA LEU A 186 10.23 8.83 -13.84
C LEU A 186 11.52 8.68 -13.02
N GLU A 187 12.66 8.51 -13.70
CA GLU A 187 13.96 8.36 -13.04
C GLU A 187 14.40 9.63 -12.29
N SER A 188 14.30 10.80 -12.93
CA SER A 188 14.73 12.06 -12.33
C SER A 188 13.77 12.56 -11.25
N GLU A 189 12.45 12.42 -11.47
CA GLU A 189 11.44 12.98 -10.57
C GLU A 189 11.07 12.03 -9.44
N MET A 190 10.89 10.74 -9.74
CA MET A 190 10.38 9.77 -8.76
C MET A 190 11.47 8.86 -8.18
N GLY A 191 12.59 8.65 -8.88
CA GLY A 191 13.70 7.82 -8.39
C GLY A 191 14.17 8.19 -6.97
N PRO A 192 14.57 9.46 -6.70
CA PRO A 192 14.98 9.89 -5.37
C PRO A 192 13.89 9.76 -4.29
N VAL A 193 12.62 10.01 -4.67
CA VAL A 193 11.48 9.91 -3.76
C VAL A 193 11.24 8.46 -3.33
N LEU A 194 11.29 7.53 -4.28
CA LEU A 194 11.11 6.10 -4.04
C LEU A 194 12.26 5.52 -3.21
N ILE A 195 13.50 5.90 -3.50
CA ILE A 195 14.66 5.53 -2.67
C ILE A 195 14.46 6.00 -1.22
N MET A 196 14.01 7.25 -1.05
CA MET A 196 13.73 7.79 0.29
C MET A 196 12.63 6.99 1.02
N TYR A 197 11.58 6.54 0.34
CA TYR A 197 10.59 5.63 0.93
C TYR A 197 11.18 4.27 1.28
N GLY A 198 12.06 3.72 0.45
CA GLY A 198 12.81 2.49 0.73
C GLY A 198 13.59 2.58 2.05
N ARG A 199 14.35 3.66 2.24
CA ARG A 199 15.08 3.93 3.49
C ARG A 199 14.15 3.97 4.71
N ARG A 200 12.95 4.54 4.57
CA ARG A 200 11.95 4.53 5.65
C ARG A 200 11.44 3.13 5.97
N HIS A 201 11.29 2.26 4.96
CA HIS A 201 10.89 0.87 5.17
C HIS A 201 11.97 0.03 5.85
N TYR A 202 13.26 0.32 5.66
CA TYR A 202 14.34 -0.32 6.42
C TYR A 202 14.13 -0.17 7.93
N HIS A 203 13.78 1.02 8.40
CA HIS A 203 13.50 1.25 9.83
C HIS A 203 12.26 0.53 10.36
N ARG A 204 11.43 -0.05 9.48
CA ARG A 204 10.28 -0.87 9.83
C ARG A 204 10.62 -2.36 9.94
N GLU A 205 11.84 -2.78 9.63
CA GLU A 205 12.28 -4.18 9.83
C GLU A 205 12.15 -4.61 11.30
N LYS A 206 12.44 -3.72 12.24
CA LYS A 206 12.23 -3.96 13.68
C LYS A 206 10.78 -4.21 14.07
N GLN A 207 9.84 -3.75 13.24
CA GLN A 207 8.39 -3.95 13.41
C GLN A 207 7.90 -5.17 12.62
N GLY A 208 8.82 -5.98 12.08
CA GLY A 208 8.51 -7.20 11.33
C GLY A 208 8.35 -7.01 9.82
N PHE A 209 8.55 -5.80 9.28
CA PHE A 209 8.49 -5.58 7.83
C PHE A 209 9.69 -6.24 7.14
N LYS A 210 9.44 -7.17 6.21
CA LYS A 210 10.47 -7.83 5.41
C LYS A 210 10.57 -7.19 4.04
N VAL A 211 11.79 -7.02 3.52
CA VAL A 211 12.02 -6.51 2.15
C VAL A 211 11.29 -7.34 1.09
N SER A 212 11.18 -8.65 1.30
CA SER A 212 10.43 -9.56 0.42
C SER A 212 8.95 -9.21 0.28
N TYR A 213 8.36 -8.48 1.25
CA TYR A 213 6.98 -8.01 1.14
C TYR A 213 6.80 -6.96 0.04
N ILE A 214 7.85 -6.24 -0.37
CA ILE A 214 7.76 -5.28 -1.49
C ILE A 214 7.29 -6.00 -2.78
N THR A 215 7.79 -7.22 -3.03
CA THR A 215 7.35 -8.04 -4.18
C THR A 215 5.89 -8.49 -4.06
N VAL A 216 5.40 -8.72 -2.85
CA VAL A 216 3.99 -9.04 -2.61
C VAL A 216 3.12 -7.82 -2.94
N PHE A 217 3.52 -6.64 -2.48
CA PHE A 217 2.82 -5.39 -2.79
C PHE A 217 2.73 -5.16 -4.29
N THR A 218 3.85 -5.27 -5.02
CA THR A 218 3.85 -5.02 -6.47
C THR A 218 2.99 -6.00 -7.25
N LYS A 219 2.98 -7.28 -6.84
CA LYS A 219 2.09 -8.29 -7.40
C LYS A 219 0.62 -7.96 -7.12
N CYS A 220 0.25 -7.66 -5.88
CA CYS A 220 -1.14 -7.33 -5.52
C CYS A 220 -1.64 -6.04 -6.17
N ILE A 221 -0.78 -5.03 -6.36
CA ILE A 221 -1.11 -3.80 -7.10
C ILE A 221 -1.41 -4.13 -8.57
N THR A 222 -0.55 -4.93 -9.21
CA THR A 222 -0.75 -5.32 -10.61
C THR A 222 -2.02 -6.17 -10.77
N GLU A 223 -2.24 -7.15 -9.89
CA GLU A 223 -3.47 -7.96 -9.85
C GLU A 223 -4.71 -7.08 -9.71
N TYR A 224 -4.70 -6.13 -8.75
CA TYR A 224 -5.83 -5.20 -8.54
C TYR A 224 -6.12 -4.35 -9.78
N ILE A 225 -5.08 -3.82 -10.43
CA ILE A 225 -5.25 -2.99 -11.63
C ILE A 225 -5.85 -3.82 -12.76
N THR A 226 -5.30 -5.00 -13.04
CA THR A 226 -5.83 -5.91 -14.08
C THR A 226 -7.29 -6.29 -13.80
N GLU A 227 -7.63 -6.60 -12.55
CA GLU A 227 -9.02 -6.90 -12.16
C GLU A 227 -9.95 -5.69 -12.34
N SER A 228 -9.49 -4.48 -11.98
CA SER A 228 -10.27 -3.24 -12.11
C SER A 228 -10.57 -2.88 -13.57
N LEU A 229 -9.70 -3.29 -14.49
CA LEU A 229 -9.89 -3.10 -15.93
C LEU A 229 -10.85 -4.14 -16.54
N GLY A 230 -11.10 -5.26 -15.87
CA GLY A 230 -11.97 -6.33 -16.35
C GLY A 230 -11.61 -6.80 -17.76
N SER A 231 -12.58 -6.80 -18.67
CA SER A 231 -12.38 -7.17 -20.08
C SER A 231 -11.46 -6.20 -20.86
N GLY A 232 -11.19 -5.01 -20.32
CA GLY A 232 -10.24 -4.04 -20.90
C GLY A 232 -8.77 -4.37 -20.63
N ALA A 233 -8.47 -5.35 -19.76
CA ALA A 233 -7.11 -5.75 -19.47
C ALA A 233 -6.48 -6.55 -20.61
N THR A 234 -5.58 -5.92 -21.36
CA THR A 234 -4.80 -6.60 -22.40
C THR A 234 -3.50 -7.19 -21.85
N LEU A 235 -2.88 -8.12 -22.59
CA LEU A 235 -1.52 -8.60 -22.26
C LEU A 235 -0.52 -7.44 -22.20
N GLN A 236 -0.60 -6.52 -23.15
CA GLN A 236 0.27 -5.35 -23.19
C GLN A 236 0.09 -4.45 -21.96
N THR A 237 -1.14 -4.29 -21.47
CA THR A 237 -1.43 -3.58 -20.23
C THR A 237 -0.74 -4.23 -19.03
N SER A 238 -0.86 -5.55 -18.91
CA SER A 238 -0.23 -6.30 -17.81
C SER A 238 1.30 -6.20 -17.84
N ILE A 239 1.91 -6.35 -19.02
CA ILE A 239 3.37 -6.18 -19.20
C ILE A 239 3.80 -4.76 -18.82
N THR A 240 3.03 -3.76 -19.23
CA THR A 240 3.34 -2.35 -19.00
C THR A 240 3.28 -2.01 -17.50
N TRP A 241 2.21 -2.42 -16.80
CA TRP A 241 2.11 -2.26 -15.35
C TRP A 241 3.19 -3.04 -14.61
N HIS A 242 3.53 -4.25 -15.05
CA HIS A 242 4.61 -5.02 -14.46
C HIS A 242 5.96 -4.27 -14.56
N LYS A 243 6.26 -3.62 -15.68
CA LYS A 243 7.48 -2.80 -15.84
C LYS A 243 7.49 -1.61 -14.86
N MET A 244 6.36 -0.87 -14.76
CA MET A 244 6.22 0.25 -13.83
C MET A 244 6.39 -0.22 -12.37
N MET A 245 5.72 -1.30 -11.97
CA MET A 245 5.81 -1.81 -10.61
C MET A 245 7.19 -2.41 -10.29
N SER A 246 7.84 -3.03 -11.28
CA SER A 246 9.23 -3.51 -11.14
C SER A 246 10.21 -2.35 -10.95
N TYR A 247 9.99 -1.23 -11.64
CA TYR A 247 10.76 -0.02 -11.40
C TYR A 247 10.60 0.48 -9.96
N ILE A 248 9.36 0.65 -9.49
CA ILE A 248 9.06 1.11 -8.14
C ILE A 248 9.70 0.19 -7.09
N SER A 249 9.52 -1.13 -7.24
CA SER A 249 10.10 -2.14 -6.36
C SER A 249 11.62 -2.01 -6.25
N ARG A 250 12.31 -1.94 -7.39
CA ARG A 250 13.78 -1.82 -7.42
C ARG A 250 14.26 -0.58 -6.69
N LYS A 251 13.61 0.57 -6.88
CA LYS A 251 13.99 1.82 -6.18
C LYS A 251 13.73 1.77 -4.67
N LEU A 252 12.65 1.11 -4.24
CA LEU A 252 12.40 0.88 -2.82
C LEU A 252 13.48 -0.03 -2.21
N VAL A 253 13.81 -1.14 -2.88
CA VAL A 253 14.86 -2.07 -2.43
C VAL A 253 16.21 -1.35 -2.39
N GLU A 254 16.57 -0.60 -3.43
CA GLU A 254 17.78 0.24 -3.46
C GLU A 254 17.86 1.17 -2.23
N GLY A 255 16.75 1.82 -1.87
CA GLY A 255 16.67 2.63 -0.66
C GLY A 255 16.90 1.84 0.63
N VAL A 256 16.36 0.63 0.74
CA VAL A 256 16.59 -0.22 1.91
C VAL A 256 18.08 -0.58 2.03
N GLU A 257 18.69 -1.03 0.93
CA GLU A 257 20.11 -1.42 0.90
C GLU A 257 21.03 -0.24 1.24
N LEU A 258 20.73 0.95 0.71
CA LEU A 258 21.49 2.16 1.03
C LEU A 258 21.43 2.53 2.52
N GLU A 259 20.27 2.39 3.17
CA GLU A 259 20.16 2.66 4.61
C GLU A 259 20.89 1.60 5.44
N ARG A 260 20.83 0.33 5.03
CA ARG A 260 21.56 -0.77 5.67
C ARG A 260 23.07 -0.50 5.66
N CYS A 261 23.65 -0.25 4.48
CA CYS A 261 25.08 0.05 4.35
C CYS A 261 25.48 1.30 5.16
N ARG A 262 24.63 2.34 5.21
CA ARG A 262 24.91 3.58 5.95
C ARG A 262 25.05 3.34 7.46
N LEU A 263 24.29 2.40 8.01
CA LEU A 263 24.28 2.10 9.44
C LEU A 263 25.35 1.08 9.84
N GLU A 264 25.71 0.16 8.95
CA GLU A 264 26.82 -0.78 9.17
C GLU A 264 28.19 -0.10 9.16
N GLN A 265 28.30 1.09 8.56
CA GLN A 265 29.52 1.90 8.52
C GLN A 265 29.70 2.82 9.74
N ARG A 266 28.80 2.77 10.73
CA ARG A 266 28.81 3.62 11.93
C ARG A 266 29.13 2.80 13.17
#